data_AF-A0A953XQ04-F1
#
_entry.id   AF-A0A953XQ04-F1
#
_cell.length_a   1.000
_cell.length_b   1.000
_cell.length_c   1.000
_cell.angle_alpha   90.00
_cell.angle_beta   90.00
_cell.angle_gamma   90.00
#
_symmetry.space_group_name_H-M   'P 1'
#
loop_
_entity.id
_entity.type
_entity.pdbx_description
1 polymer ?
#
loop_
_entity_poly.entity_id
_entity_poly.type
_entity_poly.pdbx_seq_one_letter_code
_entity_poly.pdbx_strand_id
1 'polypeptide(L)'
;MKLRKLDVSQLHQFAADESFKGACLLLPGTLSARAETEELPKELVQQLPAAIICKGCGAYLERLLNERGVAVTAAADPVDSVPDGAEVELDLIGGSLTELTSGRKFALVALKPEHLKFVRAHG
;
A
#
# COMPACT_ATOMS: atom_id res chain seq x y z
N MET A 1 -3.50 -4.30 -10.96
CA MET A 1 -2.02 -4.35 -11.10
C MET A 1 -1.47 -5.43 -10.18
N LYS A 2 -0.42 -6.18 -10.57
CA LYS A 2 0.18 -7.22 -9.73
C LYS A 2 1.27 -6.62 -8.84
N LEU A 3 1.18 -6.86 -7.54
CA LEU A 3 2.08 -6.35 -6.50
C LEU A 3 2.37 -7.46 -5.51
N ARG A 4 3.33 -7.25 -4.62
CA ARG A 4 3.53 -8.10 -3.44
C ARG A 4 3.10 -7.37 -2.19
N LYS A 5 2.46 -8.10 -1.26
CA LYS A 5 2.25 -7.61 0.11
C LYS A 5 3.62 -7.50 0.78
N LEU A 6 3.93 -6.33 1.31
CA LEU A 6 5.06 -6.10 2.19
C LEU A 6 4.58 -5.44 3.49
N ASP A 7 5.24 -5.79 4.59
CA ASP A 7 5.28 -4.98 5.80
C ASP A 7 6.40 -3.92 5.71
N VAL A 8 6.34 -2.88 6.56
CA VAL A 8 7.30 -1.76 6.60
C VAL A 8 8.73 -2.26 6.80
N SER A 9 8.91 -3.25 7.68
CA SER A 9 10.19 -3.88 7.97
C SER A 9 10.84 -4.54 6.74
N GLN A 10 10.03 -4.99 5.77
CA GLN A 10 10.48 -5.67 4.56
C GLN A 10 10.81 -4.69 3.44
N LEU A 11 10.29 -3.45 3.48
CA LEU A 11 10.50 -2.45 2.43
C LEU A 11 11.99 -2.24 2.10
N HIS A 12 12.84 -2.19 3.14
CA HIS A 12 14.29 -2.04 2.98
C HIS A 12 14.97 -3.19 2.23
N GLN A 13 14.47 -4.43 2.38
CA GLN A 13 15.04 -5.61 1.72
C GLN A 13 14.65 -5.63 0.23
N PHE A 14 13.47 -5.11 -0.11
CA PHE A 14 12.96 -5.07 -1.48
C PHE A 14 13.49 -3.90 -2.31
N ALA A 15 13.91 -2.79 -1.67
CA ALA A 15 14.55 -1.66 -2.35
C ALA A 15 15.88 -2.01 -3.04
N ALA A 16 16.52 -3.11 -2.62
CA ALA A 16 17.74 -3.62 -3.22
C ALA A 16 17.48 -4.47 -4.48
N ASP A 17 16.22 -4.78 -4.80
CA ASP A 17 15.83 -5.58 -5.96
C ASP A 17 15.39 -4.67 -7.12
N GLU A 18 16.30 -4.39 -8.05
CA GLU A 18 16.06 -3.54 -9.23
C GLU A 18 15.01 -4.13 -10.21
N SER A 19 14.63 -5.41 -10.06
CA SER A 19 13.59 -6.04 -10.87
C SER A 19 12.17 -5.74 -10.38
N PHE A 20 12.05 -5.05 -9.24
CA PHE A 20 10.80 -4.84 -8.53
C PHE A 20 9.94 -3.75 -9.19
N LYS A 21 8.77 -4.14 -9.72
CA LYS A 21 7.86 -3.25 -10.47
C LYS A 21 6.68 -2.70 -9.64
N GLY A 22 6.78 -2.78 -8.31
CA GLY A 22 5.84 -2.16 -7.38
C GLY A 22 5.47 -3.05 -6.18
N ALA A 23 5.36 -2.44 -5.00
CA ALA A 23 4.82 -3.08 -3.79
C ALA A 23 3.43 -2.56 -3.45
N CYS A 24 2.71 -3.36 -2.68
CA CYS A 24 1.61 -2.89 -1.87
C CYS A 24 2.04 -2.98 -0.40
N LEU A 25 2.19 -1.81 0.24
CA LEU A 25 2.47 -1.76 1.67
C LEU A 25 1.16 -1.95 2.44
N LEU A 26 1.11 -2.96 3.31
CA LEU A 26 0.02 -3.19 4.24
C LEU A 26 0.43 -2.69 5.61
N LEU A 27 -0.04 -1.49 5.97
CA LEU A 27 0.29 -0.86 7.24
C LEU A 27 -0.68 -1.31 8.33
N PRO A 28 -0.19 -1.94 9.43
CA PRO A 28 -1.04 -2.22 10.56
C PRO A 28 -1.50 -0.90 11.19
N GLY A 29 -2.77 -0.84 11.62
CA GLY A 29 -3.43 0.34 12.19
C GLY A 29 -2.93 0.77 13.57
N THR A 30 -1.63 0.62 13.86
CA THR A 30 -1.03 0.88 15.16
C THR A 30 -0.20 2.17 15.15
N LEU A 31 0.00 2.79 16.33
CA LEU A 31 0.86 3.96 16.48
C LEU A 31 2.33 3.67 16.14
N SER A 32 2.78 2.42 16.28
CA SER A 32 4.14 1.97 15.93
C SER A 32 4.41 2.08 14.43
N ALA A 33 3.41 1.73 13.60
CA ALA A 33 3.49 1.84 12.14
C ALA A 33 3.73 3.29 11.68
N ARG A 34 3.40 4.28 12.51
CA ARG A 34 3.66 5.69 12.21
C ARG A 34 5.15 6.01 12.21
N ALA A 35 5.86 5.67 13.28
CA ALA A 35 7.29 5.97 13.40
C ALA A 35 8.07 5.27 12.27
N GLU A 36 7.75 3.99 12.04
CA GLU A 36 8.38 3.20 10.99
C GLU A 36 8.12 3.75 9.58
N THR A 37 6.91 4.28 9.31
CA THR A 37 6.58 4.88 8.00
C THR A 37 7.20 6.28 7.81
N GLU A 38 7.33 7.07 8.88
CA GLU A 38 7.98 8.38 8.84
C GLU A 38 9.48 8.26 8.54
N GLU A 39 10.12 7.20 9.05
CA GLU A 39 11.53 6.89 8.85
C GLU A 39 11.84 6.29 7.47
N LEU A 40 10.82 5.94 6.67
CA LEU A 40 11.04 5.40 5.33
C LEU A 40 11.72 6.43 4.40
N PRO A 41 12.85 6.06 3.76
CA PRO A 41 13.53 6.90 2.78
C PRO A 41 12.58 7.30 1.64
N LYS A 42 12.67 8.55 1.18
CA LYS A 42 11.77 9.09 0.15
C LYS A 42 11.86 8.28 -1.15
N GLU A 43 13.07 7.87 -1.50
CA GLU A 43 13.39 7.09 -2.69
C GLU A 43 12.67 5.73 -2.67
N LEU A 44 12.53 5.16 -1.48
CA LEU A 44 11.86 3.88 -1.25
C LEU A 44 10.34 4.01 -1.37
N VAL A 45 9.81 5.12 -0.84
CA VAL A 45 8.38 5.43 -0.95
C VAL A 45 7.96 5.76 -2.38
N GLN A 46 8.83 6.39 -3.18
CA GLN A 46 8.56 6.67 -4.60
C GLN A 46 8.41 5.42 -5.48
N GLN A 47 8.94 4.27 -5.03
CA GLN A 47 8.77 2.99 -5.73
C GLN A 47 7.44 2.29 -5.40
N LEU A 48 6.64 2.84 -4.47
CA LEU A 48 5.36 2.29 -4.06
C LEU A 48 4.22 2.87 -4.92
N PRO A 49 3.62 2.10 -5.83
CA PRO A 49 2.46 2.58 -6.58
C PRO A 49 1.20 2.72 -5.71
N ALA A 50 1.10 1.94 -4.62
CA ALA A 50 -0.06 1.97 -3.73
C ALA A 50 0.28 1.47 -2.31
N ALA A 51 -0.49 1.94 -1.33
CA ALA A 51 -0.47 1.48 0.05
C ALA A 51 -1.89 1.21 0.54
N ILE A 52 -2.04 0.17 1.35
CA ILE A 52 -3.30 -0.17 2.03
C ILE A 52 -3.11 0.05 3.52
N ILE A 53 -3.97 0.87 4.09
CA ILE A 53 -3.97 1.15 5.50
C ILE A 53 -5.11 0.41 6.20
N CYS A 54 -4.81 -0.27 7.30
CA CYS A 54 -5.85 -0.85 8.15
C CYS A 54 -6.54 0.27 8.96
N LYS A 55 -7.81 0.05 9.34
CA LYS A 55 -8.57 0.97 10.20
C LYS A 55 -7.75 1.29 11.46
N GLY A 56 -7.40 2.57 11.66
CA GLY A 56 -6.58 3.03 12.78
C GLY A 56 -5.30 3.77 12.37
N CYS A 57 -4.82 3.56 11.13
CA CYS A 57 -3.81 4.45 10.54
C CYS A 57 -4.40 5.85 10.35
N GLY A 58 -3.83 6.84 11.04
CA GLY A 58 -4.37 8.20 11.04
C GLY A 58 -4.25 8.90 9.69
N ALA A 59 -5.14 9.89 9.44
CA ALA A 59 -5.17 10.74 8.24
C ALA A 59 -3.82 11.41 7.91
N TYR A 60 -2.92 11.51 8.89
CA TYR A 60 -1.55 11.96 8.71
C TYR A 60 -0.73 11.03 7.80
N LEU A 61 -0.77 9.71 8.02
CA LEU A 61 -0.02 8.75 7.21
C LEU A 61 -0.55 8.70 5.77
N GLU A 62 -1.87 8.73 5.64
CA GLU A 62 -2.53 8.85 4.34
C GLU A 62 -2.05 10.10 3.58
N ARG A 63 -2.01 11.25 4.27
CA ARG A 63 -1.52 12.50 3.70
C ARG A 63 -0.04 12.42 3.30
N LEU A 64 0.82 11.92 4.18
CA LEU A 64 2.26 11.80 3.94
C LEU A 64 2.56 10.95 2.69
N LEU A 65 1.89 9.81 2.56
CA LEU A 65 2.07 8.89 1.43
C LEU A 65 1.48 9.48 0.13
N ASN A 66 0.31 10.11 0.20
CA ASN A 66 -0.28 10.81 -0.95
C ASN A 66 0.61 11.97 -1.44
N GLU A 67 1.21 12.76 -0.53
CA GLU A 67 2.17 13.82 -0.87
C GLU A 67 3.45 13.28 -1.52
N ARG A 68 3.74 11.98 -1.34
CA ARG A 68 4.87 11.27 -1.97
C ARG A 68 4.47 10.50 -3.24
N GLY A 69 3.26 10.70 -3.76
CA GLY A 69 2.81 10.06 -5.01
C GLY A 69 2.35 8.61 -4.84
N VAL A 70 2.07 8.15 -3.62
CA VAL A 70 1.56 6.80 -3.35
C VAL A 70 0.03 6.81 -3.27
N ALA A 71 -0.64 5.90 -3.98
CA ALA A 71 -2.09 5.75 -3.87
C ALA A 71 -2.47 5.03 -2.57
N VAL A 72 -3.01 5.76 -1.59
CA VAL A 72 -3.43 5.16 -0.32
C VAL A 72 -4.91 4.83 -0.32
N THR A 73 -5.27 3.61 0.05
CA THR A 73 -6.66 3.20 0.32
C THR A 73 -6.78 2.47 1.65
N ALA A 74 -7.97 2.46 2.25
CA ALA A 74 -8.23 1.75 3.48
C ALA A 74 -8.84 0.36 3.21
N ALA A 75 -8.44 -0.63 4.00
CA ALA A 75 -9.10 -1.93 3.98
C ALA A 75 -10.43 -1.90 4.75
N ALA A 76 -11.49 -2.40 4.12
CA ALA A 76 -12.78 -2.61 4.78
C ALA A 76 -12.82 -3.96 5.52
N ASP A 77 -12.09 -4.95 5.00
CA ASP A 77 -11.88 -6.27 5.58
C ASP A 77 -10.52 -6.40 6.29
N PRO A 78 -10.34 -7.37 7.22
CA PRO A 78 -9.05 -7.67 7.82
C PRO A 78 -8.09 -8.32 6.81
N VAL A 79 -7.41 -7.46 6.06
CA VAL A 79 -6.33 -7.78 5.11
C VAL A 79 -5.05 -8.28 5.80
N ASP A 80 -4.97 -8.20 7.12
CA ASP A 80 -3.87 -8.76 7.93
C ASP A 80 -3.72 -10.28 7.73
N SER A 81 -4.79 -10.95 7.28
CA SER A 81 -4.78 -12.38 6.96
C SER A 81 -4.08 -12.75 5.64
N VAL A 82 -3.71 -11.75 4.82
CA VAL A 82 -2.88 -11.98 3.62
C VAL A 82 -1.44 -12.25 4.08
N PRO A 83 -0.78 -13.33 3.63
CA PRO A 83 0.61 -13.63 4.00
C PRO A 83 1.59 -12.58 3.45
N ASP A 84 2.66 -12.28 4.19
CA ASP A 84 3.73 -11.43 3.69
C ASP A 84 4.43 -12.08 2.49
N GLY A 85 4.78 -11.27 1.49
CA GLY A 85 5.33 -11.73 0.23
C GLY A 85 4.30 -12.34 -0.74
N ALA A 86 3.03 -12.46 -0.34
CA ALA A 86 1.98 -12.94 -1.23
C ALA A 86 1.81 -12.00 -2.44
N GLU A 87 1.60 -12.60 -3.61
CA GLU A 87 1.26 -11.82 -4.80
C GLU A 87 -0.22 -11.41 -4.74
N VAL A 88 -0.46 -10.13 -4.94
CA VAL A 88 -1.79 -9.53 -4.87
C VAL A 88 -2.09 -8.74 -6.14
N GLU A 89 -3.35 -8.74 -6.54
CA GLU A 89 -3.87 -7.84 -7.56
C GLU A 89 -4.71 -6.75 -6.92
N LEU A 90 -4.39 -5.49 -7.27
CA LEU A 90 -5.14 -4.33 -6.80
C LEU A 90 -6.01 -3.70 -7.87
N ASP A 91 -7.25 -3.44 -7.48
CA ASP A 91 -8.21 -2.56 -8.14
C ASP A 91 -8.59 -1.41 -7.20
N LEU A 92 -7.91 -0.27 -7.36
CA LEU A 92 -8.14 0.92 -6.55
C LEU A 92 -9.45 1.64 -6.92
N ILE A 93 -9.98 1.44 -8.14
CA ILE A 93 -11.22 2.08 -8.60
C ILE A 93 -12.43 1.29 -8.11
N GLY A 94 -12.38 -0.03 -8.26
CA GLY A 94 -13.41 -0.94 -7.76
C GLY A 94 -13.31 -1.23 -6.26
N GLY A 95 -12.22 -0.84 -5.61
CA GLY A 95 -12.03 -1.00 -4.16
C GLY A 95 -11.81 -2.46 -3.78
N SER A 96 -10.82 -3.13 -4.36
CA SER A 96 -10.53 -4.51 -3.98
C SER A 96 -9.06 -4.91 -4.09
N LEU A 97 -8.68 -5.83 -3.21
CA LEU A 97 -7.42 -6.59 -3.25
C LEU A 97 -7.75 -8.07 -3.47
N THR A 98 -7.05 -8.72 -4.38
CA THR A 98 -7.17 -10.16 -4.61
C THR A 98 -5.82 -10.82 -4.34
N GLU A 99 -5.76 -11.76 -3.40
CA GLU A 99 -4.59 -12.62 -3.21
C GLU A 99 -4.55 -13.66 -4.34
N LEU A 100 -3.50 -13.67 -5.14
CA LEU A 100 -3.43 -14.47 -6.38
C LEU A 100 -3.25 -15.96 -6.12
N THR A 101 -2.63 -16.35 -5.00
CA THR A 101 -2.41 -17.77 -4.65
C THR A 101 -3.70 -18.45 -4.20
N SER A 102 -4.49 -17.79 -3.35
CA SER A 102 -5.74 -18.35 -2.81
C SER A 102 -6.97 -17.98 -3.64
N GLY A 103 -6.86 -16.95 -4.49
CA GLY A 103 -7.99 -16.31 -5.17
C GLY A 103 -8.91 -15.51 -4.24
N ARG A 104 -8.54 -15.36 -2.96
CA ARG A 104 -9.37 -14.66 -1.98
C ARG A 104 -9.39 -13.17 -2.26
N LYS A 105 -10.59 -12.61 -2.27
CA LYS A 105 -10.83 -11.18 -2.49
C LYS A 105 -11.17 -10.49 -1.17
N PHE A 106 -10.60 -9.30 -0.99
CA PHE A 106 -10.77 -8.43 0.16
C PHE A 106 -11.32 -7.08 -0.30
N ALA A 107 -12.30 -6.55 0.43
CA ALA A 107 -12.87 -5.25 0.13
C ALA A 107 -11.96 -4.12 0.64
N LEU A 108 -11.73 -3.14 -0.24
CA LEU A 108 -11.04 -1.88 0.05
C LEU A 108 -11.99 -0.70 -0.19
N VAL A 109 -11.63 0.47 0.31
CA VAL A 109 -12.31 1.71 -0.03
C VAL A 109 -11.92 2.13 -1.45
N ALA A 110 -12.91 2.22 -2.34
CA ALA A 110 -12.68 2.70 -3.70
C ALA A 110 -12.15 4.14 -3.70
N LEU A 111 -11.06 4.37 -4.44
CA LEU A 111 -10.51 5.70 -4.66
C LEU A 111 -11.23 6.39 -5.81
N LYS A 112 -11.52 7.67 -5.60
CA LYS A 112 -12.14 8.49 -6.66
C LYS A 112 -11.15 8.67 -7.81
N PRO A 113 -11.61 8.71 -9.08
CA PRO A 113 -10.75 8.94 -10.23
C PRO A 113 -9.89 10.22 -10.13
N GLU A 114 -10.41 11.27 -9.49
CA GLU A 114 -9.70 12.52 -9.25
C GLU A 114 -8.49 12.35 -8.34
N HIS A 115 -8.62 11.50 -7.31
CA HIS A 115 -7.53 11.19 -6.39
C HIS A 115 -6.45 10.37 -7.09
N LEU A 116 -6.84 9.40 -7.93
CA LEU A 116 -5.88 8.66 -8.76
C LEU A 116 -5.15 9.55 -9.76
N LYS A 117 -5.83 10.56 -10.33
CA LYS A 117 -5.18 11.57 -11.19
C LYS A 117 -4.18 12.41 -10.40
N PHE A 118 -4.53 12.84 -9.19
CA PHE A 118 -3.64 13.58 -8.31
C PHE A 118 -2.36 12.78 -8.02
N VAL A 119 -2.50 11.52 -7.59
CA VAL A 119 -1.37 10.64 -7.27
C VAL A 119 -0.46 10.46 -8.50
N ARG A 120 -1.02 10.19 -9.68
CA ARG A 120 -0.25 10.04 -10.93
C ARG A 120 0.48 11.32 -11.39
N ALA A 121 0.04 12.49 -10.94
CA ALA A 121 0.70 13.75 -11.31
C ALA A 121 1.86 14.10 -10.36
N HIS A 122 1.95 13.45 -9.20
CA HIS A 122 2.93 13.74 -8.14
C HIS A 122 3.91 12.58 -7.88
N GLY A 123 3.76 11.45 -8.59
CA GLY A 123 4.62 10.27 -8.53
C GLY A 123 5.29 9.99 -9.88
#